data_AF-A0A3M0WL69-F1
#
_entry.id   AF-A0A3M0WL69-F1
#
_cell.length_a   1.000
_cell.length_b   1.000
_cell.length_c   1.000
_cell.angle_alpha   90.00
_cell.angle_beta   90.00
_cell.angle_gamma   90.00
#
_symmetry.space_group_name_H-M   'P 1'
#
loop_
_entity.id
_entity.type
_entity.pdbx_description
1 polymer ?
#
loop_
_entity_poly.entity_id
_entity_poly.type
_entity_poly.pdbx_seq_one_letter_code
_entity_poly.pdbx_strand_id
1 'polypeptide(L)' 'MHRPYERDPAAIYRQSFAIVRREARLERFPPGMDRLAIRVIHACGMVEVA' A
#
# COMPACT_ATOMS: atom_id res chain seq x y z
N MET A 1 -27.67 -7.55 9.60
CA MET A 1 -26.47 -8.22 10.16
C MET A 1 -25.28 -7.29 10.02
N HIS A 2 -24.48 -7.12 11.07
CA HIS A 2 -23.28 -6.27 11.04
C HIS A 2 -22.05 -7.14 10.71
N ARG A 3 -21.33 -6.82 9.64
CA ARG A 3 -20.06 -7.49 9.31
C ARG A 3 -18.93 -6.75 10.05
N PRO A 4 -18.09 -7.42 10.86
CA PRO A 4 -16.96 -6.76 11.50
C PRO A 4 -15.95 -6.30 10.44
N TYR A 5 -15.37 -5.12 10.65
CA TYR A 5 -14.33 -4.56 9.80
C TYR A 5 -13.36 -3.74 10.65
N GLU A 6 -12.12 -3.61 10.19
CA GLU A 6 -11.10 -2.79 10.85
C GLU A 6 -11.49 -1.31 10.79
N ARG A 7 -11.35 -0.61 11.91
CA ARG A 7 -11.71 0.81 12.06
C ARG A 7 -10.58 1.66 12.60
N ASP A 8 -9.49 1.08 13.09
CA ASP A 8 -8.29 1.82 13.46
C ASP A 8 -7.59 2.30 12.18
N PRO A 9 -7.57 3.63 11.90
CA PRO A 9 -6.92 4.15 10.70
C PRO A 9 -5.44 3.78 10.65
N ALA A 10 -4.74 3.73 11.78
CA ALA A 10 -3.34 3.36 11.82
C ALA A 10 -3.15 1.87 11.47
N ALA A 11 -4.04 0.98 11.94
CA ALA A 11 -4.04 -0.42 11.52
C ALA A 11 -4.27 -0.58 10.03
N ILE A 12 -5.24 0.15 9.47
CA ILE A 12 -5.55 0.12 8.04
C ILE A 12 -4.34 0.58 7.21
N TYR A 13 -3.69 1.68 7.59
CA TYR A 13 -2.48 2.16 6.93
C TYR A 13 -1.34 1.13 6.98
N ARG A 14 -1.10 0.53 8.16
CA ARG A 14 -0.08 -0.51 8.31
C ARG A 14 -0.35 -1.70 7.39
N GLN A 15 -1.59 -2.20 7.38
CA GLN A 15 -2.00 -3.32 6.55
C GLN A 15 -1.89 -2.99 5.06
N SER A 16 -2.42 -1.84 4.64
CA SER A 16 -2.35 -1.39 3.24
C SER A 16 -0.90 -1.26 2.75
N PHE A 17 -0.03 -0.59 3.51
CA PHE A 17 1.38 -0.43 3.11
C PHE A 17 2.15 -1.76 3.12
N ALA A 18 1.80 -2.70 4.00
CA ALA A 18 2.39 -4.03 3.99
C ALA A 18 1.96 -4.84 2.75
N ILE A 19 0.69 -4.72 2.34
CA ILE A 19 0.16 -5.33 1.12
C ILE A 19 0.87 -4.77 -0.10
N VAL A 20 0.94 -3.44 -0.24
CA VAL A 20 1.59 -2.79 -1.38
C VAL A 20 3.07 -3.19 -1.50
N ARG A 21 3.83 -3.21 -0.40
CA ARG A 21 5.23 -3.65 -0.42
C ARG A 21 5.43 -5.08 -0.89
N ARG A 22 4.44 -5.95 -0.67
CA ARG A 22 4.50 -7.37 -1.07
C ARG A 22 4.14 -7.57 -2.54
N GLU A 23 3.22 -6.76 -3.07
CA GLU A 23 2.59 -7.01 -4.37
C GLU A 23 3.13 -6.11 -5.49
N ALA A 24 3.64 -4.92 -5.17
CA ALA A 24 4.18 -3.98 -6.16
C ALA A 24 5.61 -4.34 -6.57
N ARG A 25 5.94 -4.12 -7.85
CA ARG A 25 7.29 -4.33 -8.43
C ARG A 25 8.25 -3.16 -8.17
N LEU A 26 8.47 -2.86 -6.89
CA LEU A 26 9.23 -1.68 -6.45
C LEU A 26 10.70 -1.69 -6.93
N GLU A 27 11.26 -2.85 -7.22
CA GLU A 27 12.65 -3.03 -7.66
C GLU A 27 12.99 -2.31 -8.98
N ARG A 28 11.99 -1.91 -9.76
CA ARG A 28 12.22 -1.14 -11.00
C ARG A 28 12.60 0.32 -10.75
N PHE A 29 12.43 0.82 -9.53
CA PHE A 29 12.73 2.21 -9.19
C PHE A 29 14.13 2.37 -8.58
N PRO A 30 14.74 3.57 -8.70
CA PRO A 30 15.99 3.87 -8.01
C PRO A 30 15.86 3.79 -6.48
N PRO A 31 16.96 3.51 -5.77
CA PRO A 31 16.97 3.49 -4.30
C PRO A 31 16.35 4.75 -3.70
N GLY A 32 15.44 4.56 -2.74
CA GLY A 32 14.76 5.64 -2.02
C GLY A 32 13.42 6.08 -2.61
N MET A 33 13.02 5.61 -3.80
CA MET A 33 11.71 5.91 -4.38
C MET A 33 10.56 5.05 -3.82
N ASP A 34 10.85 3.95 -3.14
CA ASP A 34 9.84 3.01 -2.63
C ASP A 34 8.75 3.69 -1.81
N ARG A 35 9.14 4.66 -0.95
CA ARG A 35 8.18 5.39 -0.11
C ARG A 35 7.19 6.21 -0.92
N LEU A 36 7.62 6.81 -2.02
CA LEU A 36 6.74 7.56 -2.91
C LEU A 36 5.81 6.60 -3.66
N ALA A 37 6.36 5.57 -4.28
CA ALA A 37 5.60 4.58 -5.03
C ALA A 37 4.50 3.93 -4.16
N ILE A 38 4.84 3.51 -2.93
CA ILE A 38 3.87 2.94 -1.98
C ILE A 38 2.72 3.91 -1.70
N ARG A 39 2.98 5.22 -1.55
CA ARG A 39 1.94 6.21 -1.27
C ARG A 39 1.06 6.50 -2.49
N VAL A 40 1.63 6.50 -3.69
CA VAL A 40 0.86 6.64 -4.94
C VAL A 40 -0.09 5.46 -5.11
N ILE A 41 0.41 4.23 -4.96
CA ILE A 41 -0.40 3.01 -5.04
C ILE A 41 -1.47 2.99 -3.95
N HIS A 42 -1.13 3.38 -2.72
CA HIS A 42 -2.12 3.47 -1.65
C HIS A 42 -3.25 4.44 -1.98
N ALA A 43 -2.95 5.55 -2.65
CA ALA A 43 -3.95 6.55 -3.02
C ALA A 43 -4.87 6.06 -4.16
N CYS A 44 -4.37 5.29 -5.12
CA CYS A 44 -5.14 4.86 -6.29
C CYS A 44 -5.62 3.39 -6.26
N GLY A 45 -5.08 2.56 -5.36
CA GLY A 45 -5.43 1.15 -5.24
C GLY A 45 -4.90 0.22 -6.33
N MET A 46 -3.93 0.66 -7.14
CA MET A 46 -3.41 -0.10 -8.31
C MET A 46 -1.92 -0.39 -8.14
N VAL A 47 -1.55 -1.65 -7.92
CA VAL A 47 -0.14 -2.07 -7.71
C VAL A 47 0.69 -2.02 -8.98
N GLU A 48 0.05 -2.09 -10.15
CA GLU A 48 0.62 -2.08 -11.50
C GLU A 48 1.20 -0.71 -11.89
N VAL A 49 0.88 0.33 -11.12
CA VAL A 49 1.52 1.65 -11.25
C VAL A 49 3.00 1.58 -10.90
N ALA A 50 3.42 0.58 -10.11
CA ALA A 50 4.81 0.22 -9.82
C ALA A 50 5.25 -1.03 -10.57
#